data_AF-A0A2H1W579-F1
#
_entry.id   AF-A0A2H1W579-F1
#
_cell.length_a   1.000
_cell.length_b   1.000
_cell.length_c   1.000
_cell.angle_alpha   90.00
_cell.angle_beta   90.00
_cell.angle_gamma   90.00
#
_symmetry.space_group_name_H-M   'P 1'
#
loop_
_entity.id
_entity.type
_entity.pdbx_description
1 polymer ?
#
loop_
_entity_poly.entity_id
_entity_poly.type
_entity_poly.pdbx_seq_one_letter_code
_entity_poly.pdbx_strand_id
1 'polypeptide(L)'
;MEAATEDTQKESTENVQSNNTATESTPTPPLEVKKGKRDDRSRRDDKNVEQFMKSLNSVPTLEEKLSLVCKKYVQTADDNKKMQFYIKQSDKRHAMLLKEKEQLQLEFNKTILVKSKLENLCRELQKQNKAIKEESLLKIREEEERRKETQAKFQNTLTEITAMLQQNNEKNAKLRDDNISMSEKFKSVVQQYQLREQQVDKMAKQMALESQLSDAKMQKASLEHQADKERLLAEMEQVKVTLAQYRAKIMELQGTETSKSSVYKD
;
A
#
# COMPACT_ATOMS: atom_id res chain seq x y z
N MET A 1 -7.43 -4.03 -29.79
CA MET A 1 -6.76 -5.02 -30.64
C MET A 1 -6.39 -6.17 -29.73
N GLU A 2 -7.24 -7.18 -29.74
CA GLU A 2 -7.31 -8.29 -28.80
C GLU A 2 -7.50 -9.54 -29.66
N ALA A 3 -6.62 -10.54 -29.53
CA ALA A 3 -6.79 -11.93 -29.98
C ALA A 3 -5.55 -12.70 -29.49
N ALA A 4 -5.63 -13.43 -28.38
CA ALA A 4 -6.19 -14.77 -28.25
C ALA A 4 -5.24 -15.86 -28.80
N THR A 5 -4.46 -16.44 -27.89
CA THR A 5 -3.80 -17.73 -28.05
C THR A 5 -4.77 -18.84 -27.63
N GLU A 6 -5.21 -19.67 -28.57
CA GLU A 6 -5.80 -20.98 -28.29
C GLU A 6 -4.72 -22.03 -28.43
N ASP A 7 -4.46 -22.79 -27.36
CA ASP A 7 -3.98 -24.15 -27.52
C ASP A 7 -4.64 -25.05 -26.49
N THR A 8 -5.40 -26.01 -27.01
CA THR A 8 -6.29 -26.91 -26.29
C THR A 8 -5.57 -28.25 -26.15
N GLN A 9 -5.35 -28.73 -24.93
CA GLN A 9 -5.14 -30.16 -24.73
C GLN A 9 -5.84 -30.68 -23.47
N LYS A 10 -6.71 -31.65 -23.74
CA LYS A 10 -7.62 -32.37 -22.86
C LYS A 10 -6.87 -33.22 -21.85
N GLU A 11 -7.19 -33.05 -20.58
CA GLU A 11 -7.04 -34.09 -19.57
C GLU A 11 -8.12 -35.16 -19.80
N SER A 12 -7.70 -36.40 -19.94
CA SER A 12 -8.56 -37.56 -19.69
C SER A 12 -7.82 -38.51 -18.76
N THR A 13 -8.38 -38.58 -17.57
CA THR A 13 -8.10 -39.41 -16.41
C THR A 13 -7.95 -40.90 -16.72
N GLU A 14 -6.81 -41.49 -16.36
CA GLU A 14 -6.69 -42.93 -16.16
C GLU A 14 -6.90 -43.29 -14.69
N ASN A 15 -7.95 -44.06 -14.48
CA ASN A 15 -8.41 -44.67 -13.24
C ASN A 15 -7.60 -45.95 -13.01
N VAL A 16 -6.72 -45.98 -11.99
CA VAL A 16 -6.05 -47.22 -11.57
C VAL A 16 -6.58 -47.63 -10.20
N GLN A 17 -7.53 -48.56 -10.28
CA GLN A 17 -8.17 -49.24 -9.18
C GLN A 17 -7.15 -50.20 -8.53
N SER A 18 -6.93 -49.99 -7.24
CA SER A 18 -6.16 -50.90 -6.38
C SER A 18 -6.96 -52.18 -6.16
N ASN A 19 -6.42 -53.33 -6.56
CA ASN A 19 -6.89 -54.63 -6.10
C ASN A 19 -5.73 -55.43 -5.51
N ASN A 20 -5.72 -55.46 -4.18
CA ASN A 20 -5.03 -56.47 -3.39
C ASN A 20 -5.82 -57.77 -3.47
N THR A 21 -5.15 -58.84 -3.91
CA THR A 21 -5.58 -60.21 -3.59
C THR A 21 -4.34 -61.01 -3.23
N ALA A 22 -4.25 -61.36 -1.95
CA ALA A 22 -3.39 -62.40 -1.43
C ALA A 22 -4.07 -63.77 -1.60
N THR A 23 -3.27 -64.84 -1.52
CA THR A 23 -3.58 -66.26 -1.79
C THR A 23 -3.55 -66.55 -3.30
N GLU A 24 -2.79 -67.52 -3.82
CA GLU A 24 -2.58 -68.89 -3.36
C GLU A 24 -1.40 -69.53 -4.14
N SER A 25 -0.70 -70.45 -3.47
CA SER A 25 0.01 -71.63 -4.00
C SER A 25 0.68 -71.59 -5.39
N THR A 26 2.00 -71.78 -5.36
CA THR A 26 2.82 -72.37 -6.43
C THR A 26 2.12 -73.50 -7.21
N PRO A 27 1.96 -73.42 -8.54
CA PRO A 27 1.68 -74.59 -9.35
C PRO A 27 2.99 -75.25 -9.75
N THR A 28 3.39 -76.24 -8.94
CA THR A 28 4.25 -77.33 -9.40
C THR A 28 3.51 -78.05 -10.55
N PRO A 29 4.15 -78.31 -11.70
CA PRO A 29 3.43 -78.84 -12.88
C PRO A 29 2.89 -80.26 -12.62
N PRO A 30 1.63 -80.58 -12.99
CA PRO A 30 1.10 -81.93 -12.89
C PRO A 30 1.85 -82.91 -13.82
N LEU A 31 2.48 -83.90 -13.21
CA LEU A 31 3.04 -85.09 -13.84
C LEU A 31 1.91 -86.04 -14.28
N GLU A 32 1.14 -85.70 -15.31
CA GLU A 32 0.14 -86.63 -15.88
C GLU A 32 0.28 -86.78 -17.40
N VAL A 33 1.44 -87.29 -17.87
CA VAL A 33 1.54 -87.89 -19.22
C VAL A 33 2.52 -89.07 -19.19
N LYS A 34 2.15 -90.20 -18.57
CA LYS A 34 3.00 -91.42 -18.58
C LYS A 34 2.34 -92.72 -19.05
N LYS A 35 1.01 -92.82 -19.20
CA LYS A 35 0.38 -94.07 -19.66
C LYS A 35 0.44 -94.23 -21.20
N GLY A 36 0.00 -93.26 -21.99
CA GLY A 36 -0.03 -93.38 -23.47
C GLY A 36 1.36 -93.50 -24.14
N LYS A 37 2.37 -92.80 -23.61
CA LYS A 37 3.75 -92.84 -24.13
C LYS A 37 4.53 -94.13 -23.82
N ARG A 38 4.04 -94.96 -22.90
CA ARG A 38 4.66 -96.25 -22.54
C ARG A 38 4.17 -97.37 -23.46
N ASP A 39 2.87 -97.40 -23.72
CA ASP A 39 2.25 -98.40 -24.59
C ASP A 39 2.74 -98.26 -26.05
N ASP A 40 2.83 -97.02 -26.56
CA ASP A 40 3.36 -96.75 -27.90
C ASP A 40 4.86 -97.08 -28.05
N ARG A 41 5.65 -96.91 -26.97
CA ARG A 41 7.06 -97.33 -26.94
C ARG A 41 7.19 -98.85 -26.95
N SER A 42 6.40 -99.55 -26.12
CA SER A 42 6.37 -101.01 -26.08
C SER A 42 6.05 -101.61 -27.45
N ARG A 43 5.01 -101.10 -28.12
CA ARG A 43 4.63 -101.56 -29.47
C ARG A 43 5.72 -101.30 -30.52
N ARG A 44 6.49 -100.23 -30.38
CA ARG A 44 7.62 -99.93 -31.29
C ARG A 44 8.82 -100.83 -31.01
N ASP A 45 9.09 -101.11 -29.74
CA ASP A 45 10.13 -102.03 -29.30
C ASP A 45 9.81 -103.46 -29.78
N ASP A 46 8.55 -103.89 -29.67
CA ASP A 46 8.07 -105.19 -30.16
C ASP A 46 8.25 -105.33 -31.69
N LYS A 47 7.91 -104.28 -32.46
CA LYS A 47 8.14 -104.25 -33.93
C LYS A 47 9.62 -104.30 -34.29
N ASN A 48 10.48 -103.60 -33.53
CA ASN A 48 11.92 -103.61 -33.75
C ASN A 48 12.54 -104.98 -33.44
N VAL A 49 12.05 -105.65 -32.39
CA VAL A 49 12.44 -107.02 -32.03
C VAL A 49 12.01 -107.99 -33.11
N GLU A 50 10.77 -107.90 -33.61
CA GLU A 50 10.27 -108.75 -34.68
C GLU A 50 11.08 -108.58 -35.97
N GLN A 51 11.42 -107.34 -36.34
CA GLN A 51 12.27 -107.04 -37.50
C GLN A 51 13.68 -107.61 -37.34
N PHE A 52 14.27 -107.51 -36.15
CA PHE A 52 15.60 -108.06 -35.88
C PHE A 52 15.61 -109.59 -35.94
N MET A 53 14.59 -110.25 -35.38
CA MET A 53 14.42 -111.70 -35.44
C MET A 53 14.26 -112.20 -36.89
N LYS A 54 13.52 -111.46 -37.74
CA LYS A 54 13.43 -111.74 -39.18
C LYS A 54 14.80 -111.69 -39.88
N SER A 55 15.64 -110.69 -39.57
CA SER A 55 17.01 -110.59 -40.09
C SER A 55 17.96 -111.68 -39.57
N LEU A 56 17.74 -112.21 -38.37
CA LEU A 56 18.52 -113.33 -37.84
C LEU A 56 18.14 -114.67 -38.51
N ASN A 57 16.87 -114.87 -38.82
CA ASN A 57 16.38 -116.10 -39.45
C ASN A 57 16.83 -116.25 -40.92
N SER A 58 17.20 -115.15 -41.60
CA SER A 58 17.74 -115.18 -42.96
C SER A 58 19.23 -115.56 -43.04
N VAL A 59 19.89 -115.76 -41.90
CA VAL A 59 21.32 -116.13 -41.84
C VAL A 59 21.45 -117.64 -41.62
N PRO A 60 22.16 -118.39 -42.48
CA PRO A 60 22.13 -119.86 -42.47
C PRO A 60 23.01 -120.49 -41.39
N THR A 61 24.11 -119.85 -40.97
CA THR A 61 25.05 -120.42 -40.00
C THR A 61 24.90 -119.80 -38.60
N LEU A 62 25.13 -120.61 -37.57
CA LEU A 62 25.06 -120.16 -36.17
C LEU A 62 26.13 -119.08 -35.87
N GLU A 63 27.30 -119.21 -36.49
CA GLU A 63 28.43 -118.30 -36.30
C GLU A 63 28.15 -116.90 -36.90
N GLU A 64 27.50 -116.82 -38.06
CA GLU A 64 27.08 -115.55 -38.66
C GLU A 64 25.92 -114.90 -37.89
N LYS A 65 24.98 -115.69 -37.34
CA LYS A 65 23.92 -115.17 -36.45
C LYS A 65 24.52 -114.53 -35.20
N LEU A 66 25.48 -115.21 -34.57
CA LEU A 66 26.22 -114.68 -33.42
C LEU A 66 26.98 -113.40 -33.79
N SER A 67 27.66 -113.38 -34.94
CA SER A 67 28.34 -112.19 -35.45
C SER A 67 27.39 -111.00 -35.65
N LEU A 68 26.18 -111.23 -36.18
CA LEU A 68 25.17 -110.20 -36.37
C LEU A 68 24.64 -109.64 -35.05
N VAL A 69 24.38 -110.50 -34.05
CA VAL A 69 24.00 -110.08 -32.69
C VAL A 69 25.12 -109.25 -32.05
N CYS A 70 26.36 -109.71 -32.11
CA CYS A 70 27.51 -108.97 -31.59
C CYS A 70 27.67 -107.60 -32.26
N LYS A 71 27.52 -107.50 -33.59
CA LYS A 71 27.56 -106.22 -34.32
C LYS A 71 26.45 -105.26 -33.88
N LYS A 72 25.21 -105.75 -33.72
CA LYS A 72 24.09 -104.93 -33.24
C LYS A 72 24.25 -104.49 -31.78
N TYR A 73 24.79 -105.35 -30.93
CA TYR A 73 25.11 -105.01 -29.55
C TYR A 73 26.18 -103.90 -29.48
N VAL A 74 27.27 -104.04 -30.24
CA VAL A 74 28.33 -103.02 -30.31
C VAL A 74 27.78 -101.69 -30.84
N GLN A 75 26.99 -101.71 -31.92
CA GLN A 75 26.34 -100.51 -32.45
C GLN A 75 25.46 -99.82 -31.40
N THR A 76 24.64 -100.58 -30.69
CA THR A 76 23.76 -100.05 -29.63
C THR A 76 24.55 -99.49 -28.46
N ALA A 77 25.65 -100.15 -28.08
CA ALA A 77 26.55 -99.67 -27.03
C ALA A 77 27.20 -98.32 -27.42
N ASP A 78 27.62 -98.16 -28.67
CA ASP A 78 28.20 -96.91 -29.16
C ASP A 78 27.16 -95.80 -29.31
N ASP A 79 25.94 -96.10 -29.76
CA ASP A 79 24.85 -95.12 -29.79
C ASP A 79 24.42 -94.70 -28.38
N ASN A 80 24.43 -95.61 -27.40
CA ASN A 80 24.24 -95.28 -25.98
C ASN A 80 25.35 -94.36 -25.45
N LYS A 81 26.62 -94.58 -25.81
CA LYS A 81 27.73 -93.67 -25.46
C LYS A 81 27.53 -92.28 -26.06
N LYS A 82 27.11 -92.18 -27.33
CA LYS A 82 26.80 -90.90 -27.99
C LYS A 82 25.63 -90.18 -27.31
N MET A 83 24.55 -90.89 -27.01
CA MET A 83 23.40 -90.32 -26.29
C MET A 83 23.79 -89.83 -24.90
N GLN A 84 24.58 -90.60 -24.15
CA GLN A 84 25.16 -90.16 -22.88
C GLN A 84 25.98 -88.88 -23.02
N PHE A 85 26.78 -88.75 -24.07
CA PHE A 85 27.54 -87.54 -24.36
C PHE A 85 26.61 -86.34 -24.63
N TYR A 86 25.58 -86.50 -25.46
CA TYR A 86 24.61 -85.45 -25.75
C TYR A 86 23.80 -85.03 -24.53
N ILE A 87 23.40 -85.96 -23.67
CA ILE A 87 22.73 -85.66 -22.39
C ILE A 87 23.64 -84.80 -21.53
N LYS A 88 24.90 -85.21 -21.32
CA LYS A 88 25.88 -84.41 -20.54
C LYS A 88 26.12 -83.02 -21.14
N GLN A 89 26.17 -82.90 -22.47
CA GLN A 89 26.32 -81.61 -23.15
C GLN A 89 25.06 -80.73 -22.97
N SER A 90 23.88 -81.32 -23.10
CA SER A 90 22.59 -80.65 -22.88
C SER A 90 22.44 -80.17 -21.45
N ASP A 91 22.77 -81.00 -20.46
CA ASP A 91 22.70 -80.66 -19.04
C ASP A 91 23.64 -79.49 -18.70
N LYS A 92 24.86 -79.48 -19.25
CA LYS A 92 25.77 -78.34 -19.13
C LYS A 92 25.18 -77.05 -19.71
N ARG A 93 24.57 -77.13 -20.89
CA ARG A 93 23.91 -75.97 -21.53
C ARG A 93 22.72 -75.49 -20.71
N HIS A 94 21.91 -76.40 -20.18
CA HIS A 94 20.78 -76.08 -19.32
C HIS A 94 21.21 -75.37 -18.03
N ALA A 95 22.27 -75.85 -17.38
CA ALA A 95 22.83 -75.22 -16.18
C ALA A 95 23.37 -73.80 -16.47
N MET A 96 23.98 -73.56 -17.63
CA MET A 96 24.42 -72.23 -18.04
C MET A 96 23.22 -71.28 -18.26
N LEU A 97 22.19 -71.74 -18.98
CA LEU A 97 20.98 -70.94 -19.23
C LEU A 97 20.21 -70.61 -17.94
N LEU A 98 20.18 -71.52 -16.96
CA LEU A 98 19.58 -71.24 -15.66
C LEU A 98 20.31 -70.11 -14.93
N LYS A 99 21.64 -70.13 -14.90
CA LYS A 99 22.44 -69.05 -14.30
C LYS A 99 22.25 -67.72 -15.02
N GLU A 100 22.21 -67.73 -16.35
CA GLU A 100 21.96 -66.53 -17.15
C GLU A 100 20.57 -65.95 -16.89
N LYS A 101 19.55 -66.80 -16.80
CA LYS A 101 18.19 -66.39 -16.42
C LYS A 101 18.16 -65.73 -15.05
N GLU A 102 18.79 -66.35 -14.04
CA GLU A 102 18.87 -65.78 -12.69
C GLU A 102 19.58 -64.42 -12.68
N GLN A 103 20.69 -64.31 -13.41
CA GLN A 103 21.43 -63.05 -13.55
C GLN A 103 20.57 -61.96 -14.21
N LEU A 104 19.90 -62.28 -15.32
CA LEU A 104 19.00 -61.34 -16.00
C LEU A 104 17.82 -60.92 -15.11
N GLN A 105 17.29 -61.84 -14.30
CA GLN A 105 16.22 -61.54 -13.35
C GLN A 105 16.68 -60.59 -12.24
N LEU A 106 17.91 -60.74 -11.73
CA LEU A 106 18.50 -59.81 -10.77
C LEU A 106 18.70 -58.41 -11.37
N GLU A 107 19.26 -58.31 -12.58
CA GLU A 107 19.45 -57.03 -13.27
C GLU A 107 18.12 -56.36 -13.61
N PHE A 108 17.09 -57.14 -13.98
CA PHE A 108 15.75 -56.62 -14.23
C PHE A 108 15.14 -56.00 -12.96
N ASN A 109 15.20 -56.71 -11.83
CA ASN A 109 14.69 -56.20 -10.55
C ASN A 109 15.44 -54.94 -10.10
N LYS A 110 16.76 -54.89 -10.30
CA LYS A 110 17.57 -53.71 -10.03
C LYS A 110 17.17 -52.52 -10.90
N THR A 111 16.95 -52.76 -12.20
CA THR A 111 16.48 -51.75 -13.14
C THR A 111 15.12 -51.18 -12.73
N ILE A 112 14.17 -52.02 -12.31
CA ILE A 112 12.86 -51.57 -11.80
C ILE A 112 13.03 -50.65 -10.59
N LEU A 113 13.88 -51.03 -9.63
CA LEU A 113 14.11 -50.23 -8.43
C LEU A 113 14.71 -48.86 -8.76
N VAL A 114 15.69 -48.81 -9.66
CA VAL A 114 16.30 -47.55 -10.10
C VAL A 114 15.29 -46.69 -10.84
N LYS A 115 14.48 -47.29 -11.73
CA LYS A 115 13.39 -46.59 -12.43
C LYS A 115 12.42 -45.94 -11.44
N SER A 116 11.95 -46.69 -10.45
CA SER A 116 11.03 -46.16 -9.41
C SER A 116 11.65 -45.01 -8.61
N LYS A 117 12.94 -45.10 -8.26
CA LYS A 117 13.65 -44.00 -7.58
C LYS A 117 13.75 -42.74 -8.44
N LEU A 118 14.04 -42.88 -9.73
CA LEU A 118 14.11 -41.76 -10.67
C LEU A 118 12.74 -41.12 -10.90
N GLU A 119 11.69 -41.93 -11.03
CA GLU A 119 10.31 -41.43 -11.15
C GLU A 119 9.89 -40.62 -9.91
N ASN A 120 10.22 -41.10 -8.72
CA ASN A 120 9.96 -40.37 -7.48
C ASN A 120 10.74 -39.05 -7.42
N LEU A 121 12.02 -39.06 -7.81
CA LEU A 121 12.84 -37.85 -7.86
C LEU A 121 12.27 -36.83 -8.86
N CYS A 122 11.84 -37.28 -10.04
CA CYS A 122 11.21 -36.42 -11.04
C CYS A 122 9.91 -35.79 -10.52
N ARG A 123 9.06 -36.56 -9.83
CA ARG A 123 7.82 -36.04 -9.22
C ARG A 123 8.11 -35.00 -8.14
N GLU A 124 9.08 -35.25 -7.28
CA GLU A 124 9.46 -34.29 -6.24
C GLU A 124 10.08 -33.02 -6.83
N LEU A 125 10.94 -33.16 -7.84
CA LEU A 125 11.50 -32.01 -8.56
C LEU A 125 10.42 -31.18 -9.26
N GLN A 126 9.43 -31.82 -9.88
CA GLN A 126 8.28 -31.12 -10.47
C GLN A 126 7.45 -30.38 -9.41
N LYS A 127 7.21 -31.01 -8.26
CA LYS A 127 6.51 -30.39 -7.13
C LYS A 127 7.27 -29.18 -6.59
N GLN A 128 8.58 -29.29 -6.41
CA GLN A 128 9.43 -28.18 -5.96
C GLN A 128 9.43 -27.03 -6.98
N ASN A 129 9.58 -27.32 -8.27
CA ASN A 129 9.50 -26.28 -9.31
C ASN A 129 8.15 -25.56 -9.32
N LYS A 130 7.04 -26.31 -9.13
CA LYS A 130 5.71 -25.72 -9.02
C LYS A 130 5.60 -24.82 -7.78
N ALA A 131 6.06 -25.28 -6.62
CA ALA A 131 6.06 -24.51 -5.39
C ALA A 131 6.89 -23.22 -5.50
N ILE A 132 8.10 -23.30 -6.08
CA ILE A 132 8.97 -22.14 -6.31
C ILE A 132 8.29 -21.12 -7.24
N LYS A 133 7.63 -21.59 -8.30
CA LYS A 133 6.90 -20.72 -9.23
C LYS A 133 5.73 -20.01 -8.52
N GLU A 134 4.96 -20.74 -7.72
CA GLU A 134 3.84 -20.20 -6.95
C GLU A 134 4.32 -19.19 -5.89
N GLU A 135 5.37 -19.51 -5.13
CA GLU A 135 5.96 -18.61 -4.13
C GLU A 135 6.54 -17.35 -4.77
N SER A 136 7.23 -17.48 -5.91
CA SER A 136 7.79 -16.34 -6.66
C SER A 136 6.68 -15.40 -7.14
N LEU A 137 5.61 -15.95 -7.71
CA LEU A 137 4.45 -15.15 -8.13
C LEU A 137 3.77 -14.46 -6.94
N LEU A 138 3.67 -15.15 -5.80
CA LEU A 138 3.09 -14.58 -4.59
C LEU A 138 3.96 -13.44 -4.04
N LYS A 139 5.28 -13.62 -3.97
CA LYS A 139 6.23 -12.56 -3.57
C LYS A 139 6.20 -11.36 -4.50
N ILE A 140 6.06 -11.57 -5.82
CA ILE A 140 5.93 -10.46 -6.77
C ILE A 140 4.67 -9.64 -6.46
N ARG A 141 3.52 -10.31 -6.23
CA ARG A 141 2.27 -9.60 -5.88
C ARG A 141 2.37 -8.84 -4.56
N GLU A 142 2.95 -9.46 -3.53
CA GLU A 142 3.15 -8.81 -2.23
C GLU A 142 4.06 -7.58 -2.34
N GLU A 143 5.15 -7.67 -3.12
CA GLU A 143 6.01 -6.52 -3.38
C GLU A 143 5.23 -5.42 -4.09
N GLU A 144 4.51 -5.75 -5.16
CA GLU A 144 3.73 -4.78 -5.93
C GLU A 144 2.68 -4.08 -5.06
N GLU A 145 2.00 -4.80 -4.17
CA GLU A 145 1.05 -4.22 -3.21
C GLU A 145 1.76 -3.32 -2.20
N ARG A 146 2.89 -3.75 -1.61
CA ARG A 146 3.69 -2.92 -0.70
C ARG A 146 4.19 -1.65 -1.38
N ARG A 147 4.60 -1.75 -2.65
CA ARG A 147 5.02 -0.61 -3.46
C ARG A 147 3.85 0.36 -3.69
N LYS A 148 2.68 -0.15 -4.07
CA LYS A 148 1.46 0.66 -4.22
C LYS A 148 1.07 1.37 -2.93
N GLU A 149 1.09 0.65 -1.80
CA GLU A 149 0.77 1.23 -0.49
C GLU A 149 1.77 2.34 -0.11
N THR A 150 3.07 2.10 -0.28
CA THR A 150 4.10 3.09 0.01
C THR A 150 3.96 4.33 -0.89
N GLN A 151 3.68 4.13 -2.18
CA GLN A 151 3.43 5.21 -3.12
C GLN A 151 2.17 6.01 -2.75
N ALA A 152 1.09 5.34 -2.36
CA ALA A 152 -0.14 5.99 -1.91
C ALA A 152 0.08 6.82 -0.64
N LYS A 153 0.81 6.27 0.35
CA LYS A 153 1.19 7.01 1.57
C LYS A 153 1.98 8.27 1.23
N PHE A 154 2.99 8.16 0.35
CA PHE A 154 3.79 9.31 -0.06
C PHE A 154 2.95 10.39 -0.76
N GLN A 155 2.05 9.99 -1.67
CA GLN A 155 1.16 10.94 -2.36
C GLN A 155 0.16 11.60 -1.41
N ASN A 156 -0.39 10.85 -0.45
CA ASN A 156 -1.26 11.39 0.59
C ASN A 156 -0.52 12.42 1.45
N THR A 157 0.68 12.10 1.93
CA THR A 157 1.49 13.04 2.72
C THR A 157 1.85 14.29 1.92
N LEU A 158 2.19 14.16 0.64
CA LEU A 158 2.46 15.32 -0.21
C LEU A 158 1.22 16.21 -0.37
N THR A 159 0.05 15.60 -0.57
CA THR A 159 -1.25 16.29 -0.64
C THR A 159 -1.56 17.02 0.67
N GLU A 160 -1.33 16.38 1.81
CA GLU A 160 -1.52 16.98 3.15
C GLU A 160 -0.57 18.17 3.37
N ILE A 161 0.70 18.05 2.99
CA ILE A 161 1.68 19.16 3.07
C ILE A 161 1.22 20.33 2.19
N THR A 162 0.80 20.06 0.95
CA THR A 162 0.28 21.10 0.06
C THR A 162 -0.96 21.79 0.64
N ALA A 163 -1.89 21.02 1.23
CA ALA A 163 -3.07 21.57 1.89
C ALA A 163 -2.68 22.45 3.09
N MET A 164 -1.71 22.03 3.91
CA MET A 164 -1.21 22.84 5.03
C MET A 164 -0.53 24.13 4.57
N LEU A 165 0.27 24.08 3.49
CA LEU A 165 0.90 25.27 2.91
C LEU A 165 -0.16 26.26 2.39
N GLN A 166 -1.17 25.74 1.69
CA GLN A 166 -2.28 26.55 1.19
C GLN A 166 -3.05 27.23 2.34
N GLN A 167 -3.40 26.46 3.37
CA GLN A 167 -4.08 26.99 4.56
C GLN A 167 -3.22 28.06 5.27
N ASN A 168 -1.90 27.88 5.33
CA ASN A 168 -0.99 28.86 5.92
C ASN A 168 -0.95 30.16 5.10
N ASN A 169 -0.89 30.04 3.78
CA ASN A 169 -0.94 31.20 2.87
C ASN A 169 -2.24 31.98 3.02
N GLU A 170 -3.38 31.29 3.11
CA GLU A 170 -4.70 31.90 3.34
C GLU A 170 -4.76 32.63 4.69
N LYS A 171 -4.28 32.01 5.77
CA LYS A 171 -4.18 32.64 7.09
C LYS A 171 -3.30 33.88 7.06
N ASN A 172 -2.15 33.82 6.38
CA ASN A 172 -1.24 34.96 6.23
C ASN A 172 -1.85 36.10 5.39
N ALA A 173 -2.59 35.77 4.32
CA ALA A 173 -3.32 36.77 3.54
C ALA A 173 -4.36 37.48 4.43
N LYS A 174 -5.15 36.72 5.19
CA LYS A 174 -6.13 37.27 6.12
C LYS A 174 -5.50 38.18 7.17
N LEU A 175 -4.38 37.77 7.77
CA LEU A 175 -3.65 38.62 8.74
C LEU A 175 -3.13 39.91 8.12
N ARG A 176 -2.69 39.88 6.85
CA ARG A 176 -2.30 41.10 6.12
C ARG A 176 -3.48 42.03 5.92
N ASP A 177 -4.63 41.50 5.50
CA ASP A 177 -5.86 42.29 5.31
C ASP A 177 -6.33 42.91 6.63
N ASP A 178 -6.34 42.12 7.72
CA ASP A 178 -6.68 42.60 9.06
C ASP A 178 -5.71 43.71 9.53
N ASN A 179 -4.41 43.58 9.26
CA ASN A 179 -3.40 44.58 9.61
C ASN A 179 -3.60 45.89 8.84
N ILE A 180 -3.91 45.80 7.53
CA ILE A 180 -4.24 46.95 6.69
C ILE A 180 -5.49 47.64 7.24
N SER A 181 -6.56 46.89 7.49
CA SER A 181 -7.81 47.43 8.05
C SER A 181 -7.60 48.11 9.40
N MET A 182 -6.81 47.51 10.29
CA MET A 182 -6.48 48.11 11.58
C MET A 182 -5.67 49.41 11.41
N SER A 183 -4.70 49.41 10.50
CA SER A 183 -3.91 50.61 10.18
C SER A 183 -4.78 51.74 9.65
N GLU A 184 -5.76 51.44 8.80
CA GLU A 184 -6.75 52.41 8.30
C GLU A 184 -7.64 52.96 9.42
N LYS A 185 -8.11 52.10 10.33
CA LYS A 185 -8.88 52.53 11.50
C LYS A 185 -8.07 53.46 12.40
N PHE A 186 -6.81 53.13 12.68
CA PHE A 186 -5.93 54.02 13.46
C PHE A 186 -5.71 55.36 12.77
N LYS A 187 -5.46 55.38 11.44
CA LYS A 187 -5.36 56.63 10.68
C LYS A 187 -6.62 57.47 10.78
N SER A 188 -7.80 56.84 10.66
CA SER A 188 -9.09 57.53 10.79
C SER A 188 -9.28 58.14 12.17
N VAL A 189 -8.97 57.39 13.24
CA VAL A 189 -9.06 57.89 14.63
C VAL A 189 -8.11 59.07 14.85
N VAL A 190 -6.87 58.99 14.36
CA VAL A 190 -5.91 60.09 14.45
C VAL A 190 -6.42 61.33 13.71
N GLN A 191 -6.95 61.18 12.51
CA GLN A 191 -7.53 62.30 11.74
C GLN A 191 -8.72 62.93 12.45
N GLN A 192 -9.63 62.13 13.02
CA GLN A 192 -10.76 62.63 13.82
C GLN A 192 -10.28 63.39 15.06
N TYR A 193 -9.24 62.87 15.74
CA TYR A 193 -8.66 63.55 16.90
C TYR A 193 -8.05 64.90 16.53
N GLN A 194 -7.25 64.96 15.46
CA GLN A 194 -6.67 66.20 14.95
C GLN A 194 -7.74 67.22 14.57
N LEU A 195 -8.84 66.79 13.94
CA LEU A 195 -9.96 67.67 13.61
C LEU A 195 -10.64 68.22 14.88
N ARG A 196 -10.85 67.36 15.89
CA ARG A 196 -11.43 67.77 17.17
C ARG A 196 -10.52 68.75 17.90
N GLU A 197 -9.21 68.52 17.92
CA GLU A 197 -8.22 69.41 18.51
C GLU A 197 -8.26 70.80 17.85
N GLN A 198 -8.29 70.86 16.52
CA GLN A 198 -8.45 72.11 15.78
C GLN A 198 -9.77 72.84 16.12
N GLN A 199 -10.86 72.09 16.35
CA GLN A 199 -12.13 72.69 16.75
C GLN A 199 -12.07 73.26 18.17
N VAL A 200 -11.43 72.55 19.11
CA VAL A 200 -11.21 73.02 20.48
C VAL A 200 -10.35 74.29 20.48
N ASP A 201 -9.27 74.33 19.72
CA ASP A 201 -8.43 75.52 19.58
C ASP A 201 -9.21 76.73 19.01
N LYS A 202 -10.07 76.49 18.03
CA LYS A 202 -10.95 77.54 17.48
C LYS A 202 -11.92 78.06 18.53
N MET A 203 -12.57 77.17 19.29
CA MET A 203 -13.47 77.57 20.37
C MET A 203 -12.74 78.33 21.47
N ALA A 204 -11.53 77.90 21.86
CA ALA A 204 -10.72 78.61 22.85
C ALA A 204 -10.36 80.03 22.38
N LYS A 205 -9.96 80.19 21.11
CA LYS A 205 -9.72 81.51 20.51
C LYS A 205 -10.99 82.38 20.48
N GLN A 206 -12.13 81.80 20.11
CA GLN A 206 -13.41 82.51 20.13
C GLN A 206 -13.78 82.96 21.55
N MET A 207 -13.68 82.08 22.55
CA MET A 207 -13.95 82.41 23.95
C MET A 207 -13.01 83.52 24.47
N ALA A 208 -11.73 83.49 24.11
CA ALA A 208 -10.79 84.54 24.47
C ALA A 208 -11.17 85.90 23.87
N LEU A 209 -11.56 85.93 22.59
CA LEU A 209 -12.04 87.15 21.93
C LEU A 209 -13.36 87.66 22.54
N GLU A 210 -14.30 86.77 22.86
CA GLU A 210 -15.55 87.13 23.52
C GLU A 210 -15.32 87.68 24.94
N SER A 211 -14.40 87.09 25.70
CA SER A 211 -13.98 87.61 27.01
C SER A 211 -13.37 89.00 26.87
N GLN A 212 -12.43 89.19 25.94
CA GLN A 212 -11.80 90.50 25.70
C GLN A 212 -12.82 91.55 25.27
N LEU A 213 -13.80 91.17 24.45
CA LEU A 213 -14.90 92.06 24.05
C LEU A 213 -15.78 92.43 25.24
N SER A 214 -16.08 91.48 26.13
CA SER A 214 -16.85 91.72 27.35
C SER A 214 -16.11 92.68 28.30
N ASP A 215 -14.81 92.45 28.53
CA ASP A 215 -13.97 93.30 29.37
C ASP A 215 -13.88 94.73 28.79
N ALA A 216 -13.69 94.85 27.47
CA ALA A 216 -13.66 96.15 26.80
C ALA A 216 -15.00 96.89 26.89
N LYS A 217 -16.14 96.19 26.78
CA LYS A 217 -17.48 96.77 26.98
C LYS A 217 -17.67 97.25 28.42
N MET A 218 -17.21 96.48 29.40
CA MET A 218 -17.27 96.85 30.81
C MET A 218 -16.39 98.07 31.11
N GLN A 219 -15.16 98.10 30.58
CA GLN A 219 -14.27 99.24 30.72
C GLN A 219 -14.85 100.50 30.08
N LYS A 220 -15.42 100.38 28.86
CA LYS A 220 -16.12 101.49 28.20
C LYS A 220 -17.27 102.00 29.06
N ALA A 221 -18.15 101.13 29.55
CA ALA A 221 -19.28 101.53 30.40
C ALA A 221 -18.81 102.19 31.71
N SER A 222 -17.71 101.71 32.32
CA SER A 222 -17.11 102.31 33.51
C SER A 222 -16.55 103.71 33.23
N LEU A 223 -15.90 103.92 32.08
CA LEU A 223 -15.37 105.23 31.68
C LEU A 223 -16.50 106.21 31.34
N GLU A 224 -17.53 105.77 30.63
CA GLU A 224 -18.74 106.57 30.36
C GLU A 224 -19.43 106.97 31.66
N HIS A 225 -19.59 106.04 32.61
CA HIS A 225 -20.14 106.33 33.93
C HIS A 225 -19.29 107.34 34.72
N GLN A 226 -17.97 107.21 34.68
CA GLN A 226 -17.06 108.15 35.34
C GLN A 226 -17.11 109.54 34.70
N ALA A 227 -17.15 109.63 33.37
CA ALA A 227 -17.30 110.88 32.65
C ALA A 227 -18.65 111.56 32.95
N ASP A 228 -19.74 110.79 33.01
CA ASP A 228 -21.06 111.30 33.40
C ASP A 228 -21.09 111.81 34.84
N LYS A 229 -20.42 111.10 35.76
CA LYS A 229 -20.26 111.52 37.15
C LYS A 229 -19.46 112.83 37.24
N GLU A 230 -18.37 112.96 36.48
CA GLU A 230 -17.56 114.18 36.42
C GLU A 230 -18.35 115.35 35.83
N ARG A 231 -19.11 115.12 34.75
CA ARG A 231 -20.02 116.11 34.17
C ARG A 231 -21.07 116.56 35.18
N LEU A 232 -21.72 115.64 35.88
CA LEU A 232 -22.72 115.97 36.90
C LEU A 232 -22.10 116.76 38.07
N LEU A 233 -20.88 116.41 38.49
CA LEU A 233 -20.15 117.17 39.51
C LEU A 233 -19.82 118.59 39.02
N ALA A 234 -19.40 118.76 37.77
CA ALA A 234 -19.13 120.07 37.17
C ALA A 234 -20.42 120.92 37.05
N GLU A 235 -21.52 120.32 36.60
CA GLU A 235 -22.84 120.96 36.56
C GLU A 235 -23.31 121.38 37.97
N MET A 236 -23.15 120.50 38.96
CA MET A 236 -23.45 120.81 40.37
C MET A 236 -22.60 121.97 40.89
N GLU A 237 -21.32 122.02 40.57
CA GLU A 237 -20.43 123.11 40.97
C GLU A 237 -20.80 124.43 40.28
N GLN A 238 -21.14 124.39 38.99
CA GLN A 238 -21.65 125.55 38.27
C GLN A 238 -22.97 126.09 38.87
N VAL A 239 -23.90 125.21 39.25
CA VAL A 239 -25.14 125.58 39.95
C VAL A 239 -24.83 126.21 41.31
N LYS A 240 -23.88 125.68 42.08
CA LYS A 240 -23.45 126.30 43.35
C LYS A 240 -22.89 127.71 43.16
N VAL A 241 -22.00 127.90 42.17
CA VAL A 241 -21.42 129.22 41.86
C VAL A 241 -22.54 130.20 41.48
N THR A 242 -23.47 129.76 40.63
CA THR A 242 -24.61 130.57 40.19
C THR A 242 -25.51 130.95 41.38
N LEU A 243 -25.81 130.00 42.28
CA LEU A 243 -26.55 130.26 43.52
C LEU A 243 -25.82 131.24 44.43
N ALA A 244 -24.50 131.14 44.56
CA ALA A 244 -23.69 132.08 45.34
C ALA A 244 -23.73 133.50 44.73
N GLN A 245 -23.65 133.62 43.41
CA GLN A 245 -23.81 134.89 42.70
C GLN A 245 -25.21 135.49 42.91
N TYR A 246 -26.27 134.68 42.80
CA TYR A 246 -27.63 135.14 43.11
C TYR A 246 -27.78 135.59 44.56
N ARG A 247 -27.19 134.85 45.53
CA ARG A 247 -27.17 135.26 46.94
C ARG A 247 -26.44 136.59 47.16
N ALA A 248 -25.27 136.76 46.54
CA ALA A 248 -24.51 138.01 46.61
C ALA A 248 -25.33 139.18 46.03
N LYS A 249 -26.00 138.96 44.90
CA LYS A 249 -26.87 139.97 44.28
C LYS A 249 -28.09 140.31 45.14
N ILE A 250 -28.68 139.32 45.82
CA ILE A 250 -29.75 139.57 46.82
C ILE A 250 -29.21 140.40 47.98
N MET A 251 -28.03 140.08 48.53
CA MET A 251 -27.41 140.89 49.58
C MET A 251 -27.11 142.32 49.13
N GLU A 252 -26.66 142.51 47.88
CA GLU A 252 -26.38 143.84 47.31
C GLU A 252 -27.68 144.65 47.11
N LEU A 253 -28.75 144.01 46.65
CA LEU A 253 -30.09 144.60 46.58
C LEU A 253 -30.63 144.96 47.97
N GLN A 254 -30.44 144.10 48.98
CA GLN A 254 -30.81 144.40 50.37
C GLN A 254 -29.95 145.53 50.97
N GLY A 255 -28.66 145.60 50.62
CA GLY A 255 -27.75 146.68 50.99
C GLY A 255 -28.15 148.03 50.36
N THR A 256 -28.63 148.01 49.12
CA THR A 256 -29.15 149.21 48.45
C THR A 256 -30.53 149.61 48.96
N GLU A 257 -31.40 148.68 49.35
CA GLU A 257 -32.68 148.95 50.03
C GLU A 257 -32.51 149.54 51.43
N THR A 258 -31.53 149.04 52.21
CA THR A 258 -31.18 149.58 53.53
C THR A 258 -30.51 150.95 53.43
N SER A 259 -29.66 151.18 52.42
CA SER A 259 -29.10 152.50 52.12
C SER A 259 -30.19 153.50 51.69
N LYS A 260 -31.17 153.07 50.89
CA LYS A 260 -32.35 153.90 50.56
C LYS A 260 -33.22 154.16 51.79
N SER A 261 -33.42 153.18 52.68
CA SER A 261 -34.15 153.37 53.95
C SER A 261 -33.43 154.31 54.93
N SER A 262 -32.09 154.40 54.87
CA SER A 262 -31.30 155.35 55.68
C SER A 262 -31.30 156.77 55.12
N VAL A 263 -31.71 156.98 53.86
CA VAL A 263 -31.90 158.31 53.24
C VAL A 263 -33.34 158.84 53.44
N TYR A 264 -34.27 158.00 53.92
CA TYR A 264 -35.65 158.38 54.29
C TYR A 264 -35.91 158.43 55.81
N LYS A 265 -34.85 158.43 56.63
CA LYS A 265 -34.94 158.73 58.06
C LYS A 265 -34.02 159.89 58.39
N ASP A 266 -34.61 161.07 58.21
CA ASP A 266 -34.25 162.31 58.90
C ASP A 266 -34.04 162.09 60.42
#